data_AF-A0A9E3IIA1-F1
#
_entry.id   AF-A0A9E3IIA1-F1
#
_cell.length_a   1.000
_cell.length_b   1.000
_cell.length_c   1.000
_cell.angle_alpha   90.00
_cell.angle_beta   90.00
_cell.angle_gamma   90.00
#
_symmetry.space_group_name_H-M   'P 1'
#
loop_
_entity.id
_entity.type
_entity.pdbx_description
1 polymer ?
#
loop_
_entity_poly.entity_id
_entity_poly.type
_entity_poly.pdbx_seq_one_letter_code
_entity_poly.pdbx_strand_id
1 'polypeptide(L)'
;MSISGLAPMSSALRPLAGALFLAFGAVGAQAQSLSEVVQAARGVDATYLGARSSADAAHYRYEQARSVHLPTAGLQVQAAHNDNNSPQIGANASGPVVIKETVKTNTLGATVNAQQNIFNRANDLTIDQAQKNEEIAQSQLVQADQDLIVRVAQAYFDVLAAADALTSLQGNTKAIGEQLASAKRNFEVGNATITDTREA
;
A
#
# COMPACT_ATOMS: atom_id res chain seq x y z
N MET A 1 -0.79 -38.61 -34.57
CA MET A 1 -0.74 -37.14 -34.69
C MET A 1 -0.04 -36.62 -33.45
N SER A 2 1.18 -36.09 -33.66
CA SER A 2 2.15 -35.39 -32.78
C SER A 2 1.75 -35.15 -31.31
N ILE A 3 2.37 -35.81 -30.30
CA ILE A 3 3.62 -35.52 -29.54
C ILE A 3 3.53 -34.32 -28.57
N SER A 4 4.02 -34.59 -27.33
CA SER A 4 4.56 -33.69 -26.27
C SER A 4 3.69 -33.63 -25.01
N GLY A 5 4.12 -34.01 -23.80
CA GLY A 5 5.44 -34.40 -23.31
C GLY A 5 5.77 -33.69 -21.99
N LEU A 6 5.79 -34.46 -20.90
CA LEU A 6 6.57 -34.35 -19.64
C LEU A 6 6.57 -33.07 -18.75
N ALA A 7 6.02 -33.27 -17.54
CA ALA A 7 6.66 -33.20 -16.20
C ALA A 7 7.38 -31.92 -15.68
N PRO A 8 7.40 -31.70 -14.34
CA PRO A 8 7.71 -30.41 -13.71
C PRO A 8 9.20 -30.28 -13.33
N MET A 9 9.69 -29.04 -13.20
CA MET A 9 11.03 -28.74 -12.65
C MET A 9 10.95 -27.69 -11.55
N SER A 10 11.68 -27.98 -10.47
CA SER A 10 11.89 -27.17 -9.29
C SER A 10 13.12 -26.25 -9.42
N SER A 11 13.12 -25.23 -8.56
CA SER A 11 14.27 -24.51 -7.98
C SER A 11 14.99 -23.41 -8.79
N ALA A 12 15.18 -22.28 -8.07
CA ALA A 12 16.44 -21.55 -7.86
C ALA A 12 16.39 -20.03 -8.15
N LEU A 13 16.61 -19.26 -7.07
CA LEU A 13 17.33 -17.99 -6.93
C LEU A 13 16.96 -16.75 -7.79
N ARG A 14 16.52 -15.71 -7.06
CA ARG A 14 16.65 -14.25 -7.30
C ARG A 14 18.11 -13.88 -7.70
N PRO A 15 18.46 -12.70 -8.30
CA PRO A 15 17.96 -11.35 -7.91
C PRO A 15 18.01 -10.23 -9.00
N LEU A 16 17.73 -8.98 -8.58
CA LEU A 16 18.40 -7.78 -9.10
C LEU A 16 17.86 -7.06 -10.37
N ALA A 17 16.54 -6.97 -10.59
CA ALA A 17 15.97 -6.13 -11.67
C ALA A 17 15.56 -4.70 -11.26
N GLY A 18 15.86 -4.27 -10.03
CA GLY A 18 15.40 -2.99 -9.47
C GLY A 18 16.36 -1.79 -9.61
N ALA A 19 17.57 -1.98 -10.13
CA ALA A 19 18.64 -0.98 -10.01
C ALA A 19 18.85 -0.06 -11.23
N LEU A 20 18.11 -0.23 -12.35
CA LEU A 20 18.49 0.45 -13.61
C LEU A 20 17.67 1.69 -14.00
N PHE A 21 16.69 2.12 -13.20
CA PHE A 21 15.89 3.31 -13.56
C PHE A 21 16.44 4.66 -13.07
N LEU A 22 17.59 4.70 -12.40
CA LEU A 22 18.23 5.96 -11.95
C LEU A 22 19.18 6.61 -12.96
N ALA A 23 19.28 6.08 -14.19
CA ALA A 23 20.29 6.55 -15.17
C ALA A 23 19.77 7.54 -16.24
N PHE A 24 18.54 8.04 -16.16
CA PHE A 24 18.03 9.02 -17.14
C PHE A 24 17.52 10.30 -16.48
N GLY A 25 18.47 11.20 -16.19
CA GLY A 25 18.19 12.50 -15.60
C GLY A 25 19.41 13.42 -15.53
N ALA A 26 20.26 13.45 -16.56
CA ALA A 26 21.32 14.44 -16.69
C ALA A 26 20.77 15.82 -17.14
N VAL A 27 19.79 16.34 -16.40
CA VAL A 27 19.28 17.71 -16.56
C VAL A 27 19.50 18.41 -15.22
N GLY A 28 20.60 19.17 -15.14
CA GLY A 28 20.89 20.03 -14.00
C GLY A 28 21.45 19.29 -12.79
N ALA A 29 22.78 19.28 -12.67
CA ALA A 29 23.48 19.09 -11.41
C ALA A 29 23.19 20.27 -10.45
N GLN A 30 21.95 20.38 -9.98
CA GLN A 30 21.63 21.09 -8.76
C GLN A 30 21.59 20.01 -7.69
N ALA A 31 22.39 20.16 -6.63
CA ALA A 31 22.30 19.32 -5.45
C ALA A 31 20.85 19.41 -4.95
N GLN A 32 20.03 18.41 -5.30
CA GLN A 32 18.64 18.37 -4.89
C GLN A 32 18.67 18.34 -3.37
N SER A 33 18.18 19.40 -2.74
CA SER A 33 18.32 19.55 -1.30
C SER A 33 17.62 18.37 -0.62
N LEU A 34 18.12 17.93 0.54
CA LEU A 34 17.53 16.81 1.28
C LEU A 34 16.01 16.98 1.45
N SER A 35 15.55 18.23 1.63
CA SER A 35 14.13 18.59 1.69
C SER A 35 13.35 18.26 0.41
N GLU A 36 13.94 18.48 -0.77
CA GLU A 36 13.32 18.22 -2.06
C GLU A 36 13.25 16.71 -2.35
N VAL A 37 14.30 15.96 -1.99
CA VAL A 37 14.31 14.49 -2.09
C VAL A 37 13.27 13.87 -1.14
N VAL A 38 13.15 14.39 0.10
CA VAL A 38 12.09 13.97 1.03
C VAL A 38 10.70 14.28 0.48
N GLN A 39 10.50 15.47 -0.09
CA GLN A 39 9.21 15.87 -0.66
C GLN A 39 8.83 15.01 -1.87
N ALA A 40 9.79 14.68 -2.74
CA ALA A 40 9.60 13.73 -3.83
C ALA A 40 9.29 12.31 -3.30
N ALA A 41 9.99 11.86 -2.26
CA ALA A 41 9.81 10.53 -1.67
C ALA A 41 8.43 10.34 -1.04
N ARG A 42 7.81 11.38 -0.48
CA ARG A 42 6.43 11.32 0.05
C ARG A 42 5.38 10.91 -0.99
N GLY A 43 5.64 11.16 -2.28
CA GLY A 43 4.74 10.76 -3.37
C GLY A 43 4.86 9.30 -3.80
N VAL A 44 5.93 8.60 -3.38
CA VAL A 44 6.29 7.27 -3.91
C VAL A 44 6.50 6.23 -2.80
N ASP A 45 6.85 6.64 -1.58
CA ASP A 45 7.12 5.74 -0.48
C ASP A 45 5.85 4.96 -0.07
N ALA A 46 5.88 3.64 -0.27
CA ALA A 46 4.75 2.75 -0.03
C ALA A 46 4.37 2.68 1.47
N THR A 47 5.34 2.82 2.37
CA THR A 47 5.10 2.78 3.82
C THR A 47 4.33 4.03 4.27
N TYR A 48 4.74 5.21 3.80
CA TYR A 48 4.05 6.47 4.04
C TYR A 48 2.65 6.49 3.42
N LEU A 49 2.51 6.08 2.16
CA LEU A 49 1.21 6.02 1.48
C LEU A 49 0.25 5.02 2.15
N GLY A 50 0.77 3.89 2.62
CA GLY A 50 0.01 2.90 3.39
C GLY A 50 -0.48 3.45 4.73
N ALA A 51 0.41 4.13 5.47
CA ALA A 51 0.04 4.81 6.72
C ALA A 51 -1.00 5.91 6.49
N ARG A 52 -0.85 6.71 5.42
CA ARG A 52 -1.82 7.74 5.03
C ARG A 52 -3.19 7.16 4.72
N SER A 53 -3.23 6.10 3.91
CA SER A 53 -4.49 5.41 3.57
C SER A 53 -5.16 4.83 4.82
N SER A 54 -4.37 4.38 5.79
CA SER A 54 -4.87 3.87 7.08
C SER A 54 -5.44 4.99 7.96
N ALA A 55 -4.80 6.16 7.97
CA ALA A 55 -5.32 7.36 8.65
C ALA A 55 -6.62 7.85 8.01
N ASP A 56 -6.69 7.91 6.68
CA ASP A 56 -7.91 8.27 5.94
C ASP A 56 -9.05 7.27 6.24
N ALA A 57 -8.74 5.96 6.26
CA ALA A 57 -9.71 4.93 6.62
C ALA A 57 -10.22 5.07 8.07
N ALA A 58 -9.34 5.46 9.01
CA ALA A 58 -9.73 5.71 10.40
C ALA A 58 -10.65 6.94 10.51
N HIS A 59 -10.36 8.00 9.76
CA HIS A 59 -11.22 9.18 9.67
C HIS A 59 -12.62 8.83 9.15
N TYR A 60 -12.74 8.04 8.07
CA TYR A 60 -14.05 7.61 7.58
C TYR A 60 -14.80 6.71 8.57
N ARG A 61 -14.10 5.89 9.35
CA ARG A 61 -14.72 5.09 10.43
C ARG A 61 -15.26 5.98 11.56
N TYR A 62 -14.56 7.07 11.89
CA TYR A 62 -15.06 8.06 12.83
C TYR A 62 -16.34 8.74 12.31
N GLU A 63 -16.37 9.17 11.05
CA GLU A 63 -17.58 9.75 10.44
C GLU A 63 -18.76 8.75 10.41
N GLN A 64 -18.49 7.47 10.15
CA GLN A 64 -19.50 6.41 10.24
C GLN A 64 -20.02 6.22 11.68
N ALA A 65 -19.14 6.23 12.68
CA ALA A 65 -19.55 6.16 14.07
C ALA A 65 -20.41 7.38 14.46
N ARG A 66 -20.06 8.58 13.98
CA ARG A 66 -20.84 9.81 14.22
C ARG A 66 -22.22 9.76 13.57
N SER A 67 -22.38 8.99 12.49
CA SER A 67 -23.67 8.83 11.79
C SER A 67 -24.75 8.18 12.65
N VAL A 68 -24.38 7.50 13.74
CA VAL A 68 -25.32 6.90 14.69
C VAL A 68 -26.22 7.94 15.40
N HIS A 69 -25.79 9.20 15.48
CA HIS A 69 -26.60 10.32 15.99
C HIS A 69 -27.47 11.00 14.92
N LEU A 70 -27.26 10.68 13.64
CA LEU A 70 -28.04 11.23 12.56
C LEU A 70 -29.39 10.52 12.44
N PRO A 71 -30.46 11.22 12.01
CA PRO A 71 -31.72 10.58 11.68
C PRO A 71 -31.51 9.63 10.50
N THR A 72 -31.99 8.40 10.64
CA THR A 72 -32.08 7.45 9.53
C THR A 72 -33.47 7.56 8.91
N ALA A 73 -33.56 7.59 7.58
CA ALA A 73 -34.82 7.60 6.86
C ALA A 73 -34.82 6.48 5.83
N GLY A 74 -35.90 5.69 5.81
CA GLY A 74 -36.12 4.58 4.90
C GLY A 74 -37.41 4.77 4.11
N LEU A 75 -37.39 4.34 2.85
CA LEU A 75 -38.57 4.17 2.02
C LEU A 75 -38.73 2.67 1.77
N GLN A 76 -39.88 2.12 2.15
CA GLN A 76 -40.24 0.74 1.92
C GLN A 76 -41.45 0.67 1.02
N VAL A 77 -41.28 0.06 -0.16
CA VAL A 77 -42.37 -0.19 -1.11
C VAL A 77 -42.66 -1.68 -1.08
N GLN A 78 -43.91 -2.05 -0.84
CA GLN A 78 -44.34 -3.44 -0.78
C GLN A 78 -45.57 -3.65 -1.68
N ALA A 79 -45.53 -4.72 -2.45
CA ALA A 79 -46.67 -5.25 -3.18
C ALA A 79 -46.85 -6.70 -2.74
N ALA A 80 -48.06 -7.06 -2.33
CA ALA A 80 -48.37 -8.43 -1.94
C ALA A 80 -49.67 -8.88 -2.59
N HIS A 81 -49.62 -10.06 -3.20
CA HIS A 81 -50.79 -10.78 -3.66
C HIS A 81 -51.01 -11.97 -2.75
N ASN A 82 -52.23 -12.12 -2.23
CA ASN A 82 -52.58 -13.17 -1.30
C ASN A 82 -53.87 -13.85 -1.75
N ASP A 83 -53.76 -15.14 -2.05
CA ASP A 83 -54.85 -16.01 -2.44
C ASP A 83 -55.21 -16.93 -1.26
N ASN A 84 -56.30 -16.62 -0.58
CA ASN A 84 -56.78 -17.41 0.55
C ASN A 84 -57.97 -18.26 0.08
N ASN A 85 -57.81 -19.58 0.15
CA ASN A 85 -58.89 -20.53 -0.11
C ASN A 85 -59.33 -21.17 1.21
N SER A 86 -60.47 -20.74 1.74
CA SER A 86 -61.01 -21.26 2.99
C SER A 86 -62.27 -22.10 2.71
N PRO A 87 -62.25 -23.42 2.96
CA PRO A 87 -63.46 -24.21 2.94
C PRO A 87 -64.29 -23.90 4.18
N GLN A 88 -65.46 -23.28 3.99
CA GLN A 88 -66.44 -23.08 5.05
C GLN A 88 -67.53 -24.16 4.97
N ILE A 89 -67.94 -24.69 6.12
CA ILE A 89 -69.07 -25.62 6.21
C ILE A 89 -70.33 -24.79 6.45
N GLY A 90 -71.19 -24.71 5.44
CA GLY A 90 -72.51 -24.10 5.53
C GLY A 90 -73.58 -25.15 5.84
N ALA A 91 -74.75 -24.70 6.33
CA ALA A 91 -75.93 -25.55 6.47
C ALA A 91 -76.92 -25.24 5.36
N ASN A 92 -77.41 -26.26 4.65
CA ASN A 92 -78.54 -26.15 3.74
C ASN A 92 -79.66 -27.10 4.19
N ALA A 93 -80.88 -26.95 3.66
CA ALA A 93 -82.08 -27.69 4.10
C ALA A 93 -81.95 -29.23 4.03
N SER A 94 -80.94 -29.73 3.31
CA SER A 94 -80.63 -31.15 3.09
C SER A 94 -79.34 -31.66 3.77
N GLY A 95 -78.68 -30.85 4.61
CA GLY A 95 -77.48 -31.25 5.38
C GLY A 95 -76.29 -30.28 5.26
N PRO A 96 -75.12 -30.63 5.87
CA PRO A 96 -73.91 -29.82 5.77
C PRO A 96 -73.37 -29.77 4.33
N VAL A 97 -73.05 -28.58 3.81
CA VAL A 97 -72.46 -28.40 2.47
C VAL A 97 -71.13 -27.64 2.60
N VAL A 98 -70.11 -28.08 1.85
CA VAL A 98 -68.80 -27.40 1.82
C VAL A 98 -68.83 -26.30 0.77
N ILE A 99 -68.73 -25.04 1.20
CA ILE A 99 -68.62 -23.87 0.33
C ILE A 99 -67.14 -23.49 0.27
N LYS A 100 -66.60 -23.40 -0.94
CA LYS A 100 -65.23 -22.90 -1.15
C LYS A 100 -65.31 -21.41 -1.41
N GLU A 101 -64.78 -20.60 -0.49
CA GLU A 101 -64.62 -19.17 -0.70
C GLU A 101 -63.15 -18.88 -1.03
N THR A 102 -62.91 -18.28 -2.19
CA THR A 102 -61.59 -17.81 -2.59
C THR A 102 -61.54 -16.30 -2.46
N VAL A 103 -60.81 -15.81 -1.47
CA VAL A 103 -60.56 -14.38 -1.27
C VAL A 103 -59.21 -14.03 -1.83
N LYS A 104 -59.20 -13.17 -2.85
CA LYS A 104 -57.99 -12.63 -3.45
C LYS A 104 -57.77 -11.22 -2.97
N THR A 105 -56.63 -10.98 -2.34
CA THR A 105 -56.26 -9.65 -1.86
C THR A 105 -55.00 -9.20 -2.57
N ASN A 106 -55.06 -8.03 -3.19
CA ASN A 106 -53.89 -7.35 -3.76
C ASN A 106 -53.64 -6.09 -2.94
N THR A 107 -52.45 -5.97 -2.35
CA THR A 107 -52.04 -4.78 -1.62
C THR A 107 -50.82 -4.16 -2.29
N LEU A 108 -50.86 -2.85 -2.45
CA LEU A 108 -49.73 -2.03 -2.86
C LEU A 108 -49.62 -0.91 -1.82
N GLY A 109 -48.46 -0.80 -1.20
CA GLY A 109 -48.19 0.20 -0.17
C GLY A 109 -46.78 0.75 -0.29
N ALA A 110 -46.62 2.01 0.08
CA ALA A 110 -45.33 2.65 0.28
C ALA A 110 -45.33 3.30 1.65
N THR A 111 -44.30 3.01 2.45
CA THR A 111 -44.12 3.53 3.80
C THR A 111 -42.80 4.28 3.86
N VAL A 112 -42.83 5.50 4.39
CA VAL A 112 -41.62 6.25 4.73
C VAL A 112 -41.49 6.24 6.25
N ASN A 113 -40.37 5.75 6.75
CA ASN A 113 -40.06 5.75 8.18
C ASN A 113 -38.79 6.57 8.44
N ALA A 114 -38.79 7.37 9.50
CA ALA A 114 -37.61 8.07 9.98
C ALA A 114 -37.43 7.79 11.47
N GLN A 115 -36.20 7.49 11.88
CA GLN A 115 -35.85 7.22 13.27
C GLN A 115 -34.59 7.98 13.65
N GLN A 116 -34.66 8.73 14.75
CA GLN A 116 -33.53 9.43 15.34
C GLN A 116 -33.40 9.03 16.81
N ASN A 117 -32.18 8.71 17.21
CA ASN A 117 -31.89 8.48 18.62
C ASN A 117 -31.57 9.82 19.29
N ILE A 118 -32.35 10.21 20.31
CA ILE A 118 -32.16 11.48 21.02
C ILE A 118 -31.11 11.34 22.13
N PHE A 119 -31.02 10.17 22.78
CA PHE A 119 -30.07 9.95 23.86
C PHE A 119 -29.70 8.47 24.00
N ASN A 120 -28.42 8.14 23.84
CA ASN A 120 -27.88 6.81 24.14
C ASN A 120 -26.38 6.88 24.45
N ARG A 121 -26.05 6.64 25.72
CA ARG A 121 -24.69 6.64 26.24
C ARG A 121 -23.76 5.64 25.54
N ALA A 122 -24.26 4.50 25.07
CA ALA A 122 -23.44 3.51 24.36
C ALA A 122 -22.98 4.03 22.98
N ASN A 123 -23.83 4.83 22.32
CA ASN A 123 -23.48 5.46 21.05
C ASN A 123 -22.40 6.53 21.26
N ASP A 124 -22.50 7.31 22.33
CA ASP A 124 -21.50 8.33 22.68
C ASP A 124 -20.12 7.70 22.92
N LEU A 125 -20.07 6.60 23.68
CA LEU A 125 -18.83 5.84 23.91
C LEU A 125 -18.26 5.27 22.61
N THR A 126 -19.12 4.83 21.69
CA THR A 126 -18.68 4.30 20.38
C THR A 126 -18.03 5.39 19.52
N ILE A 127 -18.57 6.61 19.56
CA ILE A 127 -18.01 7.77 18.86
C ILE A 127 -16.68 8.20 19.47
N ASP A 128 -16.61 8.30 20.79
CA ASP A 128 -15.38 8.65 21.50
C ASP A 128 -14.27 7.63 21.21
N GLN A 129 -14.60 6.34 21.23
CA GLN A 129 -13.67 5.27 20.86
C GLN A 129 -13.20 5.39 19.40
N ALA A 130 -14.10 5.72 18.46
CA ALA A 130 -13.73 5.93 17.07
C ALA A 130 -12.83 7.16 16.89
N GLN A 131 -13.09 8.24 17.63
CA GLN A 131 -12.25 9.45 17.65
C GLN A 131 -10.84 9.14 18.17
N LYS A 132 -10.73 8.36 19.26
CA LYS A 132 -9.43 7.94 19.79
C LYS A 132 -8.67 7.06 18.80
N ASN A 133 -9.37 6.20 18.07
CA ASN A 133 -8.75 5.40 17.01
C ASN A 133 -8.26 6.25 15.83
N GLU A 134 -8.98 7.31 15.47
CA GLU A 134 -8.51 8.29 14.48
C GLU A 134 -7.23 8.99 14.96
N GLU A 135 -7.20 9.45 16.21
CA GLU A 135 -6.03 10.11 16.82
C GLU A 135 -4.78 9.20 16.81
N ILE A 136 -4.97 7.91 17.11
CA ILE A 136 -3.92 6.90 17.02
C ILE A 136 -3.42 6.76 15.57
N ALA A 137 -4.33 6.65 14.59
CA ALA A 137 -3.95 6.49 13.19
C ALA A 137 -3.23 7.74 12.63
N GLN A 138 -3.63 8.95 13.05
CA GLN A 138 -2.92 10.18 12.74
C GLN A 138 -1.51 10.19 13.33
N SER A 139 -1.36 9.73 14.58
CA SER A 139 -0.04 9.62 15.22
C SER A 139 0.87 8.63 14.48
N GLN A 140 0.32 7.51 13.99
CA GLN A 140 1.04 6.54 13.16
C GLN A 140 1.48 7.13 11.82
N LEU A 141 0.66 7.97 11.20
CA LEU A 141 1.03 8.69 9.98
C LEU A 141 2.22 9.65 10.23
N VAL A 142 2.20 10.39 11.34
CA VAL A 142 3.32 11.25 11.75
C VAL A 142 4.58 10.43 12.02
N GLN A 143 4.45 9.28 12.66
CA GLN A 143 5.58 8.37 12.86
C GLN A 143 6.17 7.88 11.53
N ALA A 144 5.31 7.44 10.60
CA ALA A 144 5.74 6.98 9.28
C ALA A 144 6.44 8.09 8.45
N ASP A 145 6.00 9.35 8.59
CA ASP A 145 6.66 10.50 7.98
C ASP A 145 8.06 10.74 8.55
N GLN A 146 8.22 10.65 9.87
CA GLN A 146 9.54 10.76 10.51
C GLN A 146 10.47 9.62 10.08
N ASP A 147 9.96 8.38 10.04
CA ASP A 147 10.74 7.23 9.59
C ASP A 147 11.15 7.39 8.11
N LEU A 148 10.29 7.95 7.26
CA LEU A 148 10.62 8.28 5.87
C LEU A 148 11.78 9.29 5.81
N ILE A 149 11.71 10.36 6.58
CA ILE A 149 12.77 11.38 6.64
C ILE A 149 14.11 10.75 7.01
N VAL A 150 14.14 9.90 8.04
CA VAL A 150 15.37 9.23 8.50
C VAL A 150 15.92 8.29 7.42
N ARG A 151 15.07 7.47 6.78
CA ARG A 151 15.50 6.55 5.72
C ARG A 151 16.07 7.29 4.51
N VAL A 152 15.42 8.38 4.08
CA VAL A 152 15.89 9.20 2.95
C VAL A 152 17.22 9.89 3.30
N ALA A 153 17.35 10.42 4.51
CA ALA A 153 18.60 11.02 4.97
C ALA A 153 19.75 10.01 5.01
N GLN A 154 19.54 8.82 5.56
CA GLN A 154 20.53 7.73 5.57
C GLN A 154 20.95 7.36 4.15
N ALA A 155 19.99 7.06 3.26
CA ALA A 155 20.29 6.68 1.89
C ALA A 155 21.05 7.78 1.13
N TYR A 156 20.71 9.06 1.35
CA TYR A 156 21.42 10.20 0.76
C TYR A 156 22.89 10.24 1.21
N PHE A 157 23.15 10.12 2.51
CA PHE A 157 24.52 10.14 3.04
C PHE A 157 25.32 8.88 2.69
N ASP A 158 24.67 7.72 2.57
CA ASP A 158 25.33 6.49 2.12
C ASP A 158 25.82 6.61 0.67
N VAL A 159 25.01 7.22 -0.21
CA VAL A 159 25.41 7.49 -1.60
C VAL A 159 26.57 8.49 -1.66
N LEU A 160 26.53 9.55 -0.85
CA LEU A 160 27.61 10.53 -0.77
C LEU A 160 28.92 9.89 -0.30
N ALA A 161 28.85 9.09 0.77
CA ALA A 161 30.02 8.36 1.29
C ALA A 161 30.59 7.37 0.27
N ALA A 162 29.72 6.66 -0.47
CA ALA A 162 30.15 5.75 -1.53
C ALA A 162 30.84 6.49 -2.69
N ALA A 163 30.37 7.68 -3.06
CA ALA A 163 30.99 8.52 -4.08
C ALA A 163 32.39 9.01 -3.66
N ASP A 164 32.54 9.42 -2.40
CA ASP A 164 33.84 9.82 -1.84
C ASP A 164 34.82 8.64 -1.78
N ALA A 165 34.36 7.47 -1.36
CA ALA A 165 35.17 6.25 -1.35
C ALA A 165 35.62 5.86 -2.76
N LEU A 166 34.73 5.93 -3.76
CA LEU A 166 35.07 5.66 -5.16
C LEU A 166 36.15 6.63 -5.67
N THR A 167 36.00 7.92 -5.37
CA THR A 167 36.96 8.96 -5.76
C THR A 167 38.34 8.71 -5.14
N SER A 168 38.39 8.32 -3.86
CA SER A 168 39.64 7.97 -3.18
C SER A 168 40.32 6.73 -3.80
N LEU A 169 39.55 5.68 -4.11
CA LEU A 169 40.07 4.48 -4.76
C LEU A 169 40.61 4.76 -6.17
N GLN A 170 39.92 5.61 -6.94
CA GLN A 170 40.40 6.05 -8.25
C GLN A 170 41.72 6.83 -8.14
N GLY A 171 41.86 7.69 -7.13
CA GLY A 171 43.13 8.37 -6.85
C GLY A 171 44.26 7.41 -6.51
N ASN A 172 44.00 6.43 -5.63
CA ASN A 172 44.99 5.43 -5.23
C ASN A 172 45.45 4.55 -6.40
N THR A 173 44.51 4.10 -7.24
CA THR A 173 44.84 3.30 -8.43
C THR A 173 45.67 4.09 -9.43
N LYS A 174 45.36 5.38 -9.63
CA LYS A 174 46.17 6.27 -10.47
C LYS A 174 47.59 6.44 -9.93
N ALA A 175 47.74 6.70 -8.63
CA ALA A 175 49.05 6.86 -7.99
C ALA A 175 49.90 5.57 -8.08
N ILE A 176 49.30 4.40 -7.82
CA ILE A 176 49.97 3.09 -7.98
C ILE A 176 50.36 2.87 -9.44
N GLY A 177 49.49 3.24 -10.40
CA GLY A 177 49.79 3.18 -11.82
C GLY A 177 50.99 4.04 -12.23
N GLU A 178 51.08 5.26 -11.71
CA GLU A 178 52.21 6.17 -11.93
C GLU A 178 53.51 5.63 -11.32
N GLN A 179 53.46 5.06 -10.11
CA GLN A 179 54.60 4.39 -9.48
C GLN A 179 55.09 3.20 -10.30
N LEU A 180 54.18 2.36 -10.77
CA LEU A 180 54.51 1.21 -11.62
C LEU A 180 55.12 1.66 -12.95
N ALA A 181 54.60 2.72 -13.56
CA ALA A 181 55.18 3.30 -14.78
C ALA A 181 56.57 3.90 -14.53
N SER A 182 56.80 4.55 -13.39
CA SER A 182 58.13 5.04 -13.01
C SER A 182 59.12 3.91 -12.75
N ALA A 183 58.69 2.83 -12.09
CA ALA A 183 59.52 1.66 -11.83
C ALA A 183 59.91 0.94 -13.14
N LYS A 184 58.97 0.80 -14.08
CA LYS A 184 59.25 0.26 -15.43
C LYS A 184 60.22 1.14 -16.21
N ARG A 185 60.03 2.46 -16.21
CA ARG A 185 60.99 3.38 -16.82
C ARG A 185 62.37 3.24 -16.18
N ASN A 186 62.46 3.23 -14.84
CA ASN A 186 63.71 3.03 -14.12
C ASN A 186 64.39 1.67 -14.41
N PHE A 187 63.61 0.62 -14.68
CA PHE A 187 64.11 -0.67 -15.16
C PHE A 187 64.61 -0.60 -16.60
N GLU A 188 63.94 0.16 -17.48
CA GLU A 188 64.32 0.35 -18.88
C GLU A 188 65.55 1.26 -19.07
N VAL A 189 65.71 2.32 -18.27
CA VAL A 189 66.97 3.11 -18.21
C VAL A 189 68.02 2.45 -17.31
N GLY A 190 67.64 1.41 -16.57
CA GLY A 190 68.53 0.49 -15.88
C GLY A 190 69.29 -0.36 -16.88
N ASN A 191 70.40 0.19 -17.36
CA ASN A 191 71.49 -0.53 -17.99
C ASN A 191 71.78 -1.82 -17.19
N ALA A 192 71.36 -2.97 -17.72
CA ALA A 192 71.94 -4.24 -17.33
C ALA A 192 73.43 -4.14 -17.68
N THR A 193 74.26 -3.76 -16.71
CA THR A 193 75.70 -3.91 -16.83
C THR A 193 75.99 -5.41 -16.90
N ILE A 194 76.00 -5.98 -18.11
CA ILE A 194 76.53 -7.32 -18.46
C ILE A 194 78.07 -7.32 -18.36
N THR A 195 78.64 -6.59 -17.40
CA THR A 195 80.10 -6.48 -17.23
C THR A 195 80.44 -6.14 -15.79
N ASP A 196 79.97 -6.95 -14.85
CA ASP A 196 80.69 -7.10 -13.57
C ASP A 196 80.41 -8.46 -12.90
N THR A 197 80.17 -9.49 -13.71
CA THR A 197 80.18 -10.90 -13.28
C THR A 197 81.58 -11.51 -13.44
N ARG A 198 82.63 -10.68 -13.43
CA ARG A 198 84.01 -11.13 -13.65
C ARG A 198 85.01 -10.45 -12.71
N GLU A 199 84.76 -10.62 -11.42
CA GLU A 199 85.79 -10.76 -10.38
C GLU A 199 85.34 -11.92 -9.47
N ALA A 200 85.46 -13.18 -9.92
CA ALA A 200 86.65 -14.03 -9.73
C ALA A 200 87.95 -13.64 -10.43
#